data_AF-A0A914BC99-F1
#
_entry.id   AF-A0A914BC99-F1
#
_cell.length_a   1.000
_cell.length_b   1.000
_cell.length_c   1.000
_cell.angle_alpha   90.00
_cell.angle_beta   90.00
_cell.angle_gamma   90.00
#
_symmetry.space_group_name_H-M   'P 1'
#
loop_
_entity.id
_entity.type
_entity.pdbx_description
1 polymer ?
#
loop_
_entity_poly.entity_id
_entity_poly.type
_entity_poly.pdbx_seq_one_letter_code
_entity_poly.pdbx_strand_id
1 'polypeptide(L)'
;MSSEKFERYQEELATLLEDLKYRIEVTIPKSSGEERKKLIRDAERASEEAAAVLQEMEEEAKPAPGSYRSQMVAKVRNHRRELDKINRDLKRSGDGRSGRSELFHSQSNFDDKINLAQSNQKSRLLQGQETLNRTSDSLARTHQIAAETDEIGVGIIDELDGQKEQLLNAKDKLQNMDQSLGKSKRVLNTMGRRIITNKLILMAVILVELAILGVVVYLKFFSPTDEKPATPRPPTIKPNTLT
;
A
#
# COMPACT_ATOMS: atom_id res chain seq x y z
N MET A 1 -23.13 3.45 -7.94
CA MET A 1 -23.06 2.12 -8.58
C MET A 1 -21.78 1.91 -9.41
N SER A 2 -20.96 2.93 -9.70
CA SER A 2 -19.77 2.80 -10.56
C SER A 2 -18.54 2.17 -9.87
N SER A 3 -18.36 2.38 -8.56
CA SER A 3 -17.22 1.85 -7.79
C SER A 3 -17.12 0.32 -7.77
N GLU A 4 -18.26 -0.37 -7.57
CA GLU A 4 -18.25 -1.84 -7.37
C GLU A 4 -17.90 -2.60 -8.66
N LYS A 5 -18.37 -2.11 -9.82
CA LYS A 5 -18.01 -2.69 -11.11
C LYS A 5 -16.53 -2.51 -11.41
N PHE A 6 -16.01 -1.31 -11.16
CA PHE A 6 -14.59 -1.03 -11.32
C PHE A 6 -13.72 -1.93 -10.42
N GLU A 7 -14.11 -2.14 -9.17
CA GLU A 7 -13.41 -3.05 -8.26
C GLU A 7 -13.42 -4.50 -8.75
N ARG A 8 -14.54 -5.00 -9.26
CA ARG A 8 -14.62 -6.36 -9.84
C ARG A 8 -13.71 -6.51 -11.06
N TYR A 9 -13.73 -5.56 -11.99
CA TYR A 9 -12.84 -5.58 -13.13
C TYR A 9 -11.36 -5.45 -12.71
N GLN A 10 -11.08 -4.70 -11.65
CA GLN A 10 -9.73 -4.58 -11.08
C GLN A 10 -9.22 -5.93 -10.53
N GLU A 11 -10.08 -6.67 -9.82
CA GLU A 11 -9.74 -8.01 -9.31
C GLU A 11 -9.54 -9.02 -10.45
N GLU A 12 -10.43 -9.00 -11.45
CA GLU A 12 -10.33 -9.84 -12.64
C GLU A 12 -9.04 -9.57 -13.41
N LEU A 13 -8.73 -8.30 -13.66
CA LEU A 13 -7.50 -7.90 -14.34
C LEU A 13 -6.25 -8.28 -13.54
N ALA A 14 -6.25 -8.10 -12.22
CA ALA A 14 -5.14 -8.50 -11.37
C ALA A 14 -4.88 -10.02 -11.46
N THR A 15 -5.94 -10.82 -11.44
CA THR A 15 -5.85 -12.29 -11.59
C THR A 15 -5.26 -12.68 -12.94
N LEU A 16 -5.75 -12.07 -14.04
CA LEU A 16 -5.25 -12.32 -15.39
C LEU A 16 -3.77 -11.92 -15.56
N LEU A 17 -3.37 -10.78 -14.99
CA LEU A 17 -1.98 -10.31 -15.04
C LEU A 17 -1.03 -11.23 -14.25
N GLU A 18 -1.47 -11.77 -13.12
CA GLU A 18 -0.69 -12.72 -12.33
C GLU A 18 -0.51 -14.06 -13.07
N ASP A 19 -1.57 -14.60 -13.67
CA ASP A 19 -1.50 -15.80 -14.51
C ASP A 19 -0.55 -15.58 -15.71
N LEU A 20 -0.68 -14.45 -16.41
CA LEU A 20 0.20 -14.10 -17.52
C LEU A 20 1.67 -14.00 -17.10
N LYS A 21 1.97 -13.36 -15.96
CA LYS A 21 3.33 -13.30 -15.40
C LYS A 21 3.87 -14.70 -15.11
N TYR A 22 3.09 -15.54 -14.43
CA TYR A 22 3.48 -16.91 -14.12
C TYR A 22 3.77 -17.72 -15.38
N ARG A 23 2.90 -17.63 -16.39
CA ARG A 23 3.05 -18.36 -17.66
C ARG A 23 4.29 -17.92 -18.44
N ILE A 24 4.59 -16.63 -18.47
CA ILE A 24 5.78 -16.08 -19.16
C ILE A 24 7.08 -16.41 -18.42
N GLU A 25 7.11 -16.28 -17.09
CA GLU A 25 8.34 -16.47 -16.32
C GLU A 25 8.64 -17.94 -16.01
N VAL A 26 7.62 -18.79 -15.83
CA VAL A 26 7.78 -20.16 -15.34
C VAL A 26 7.47 -21.21 -16.41
N THR A 27 6.33 -21.08 -17.11
CA THR A 27 5.80 -22.17 -17.94
C THR A 27 6.37 -22.16 -19.37
N ILE A 28 6.44 -21.00 -20.02
CA ILE A 28 6.98 -20.84 -21.39
C ILE A 28 8.49 -21.16 -21.47
N PRO A 29 9.33 -20.83 -20.47
CA PRO A 29 10.75 -21.18 -20.51
C PRO A 29 11.03 -22.68 -20.28
N LYS A 30 10.14 -23.38 -19.55
CA LYS A 30 10.26 -24.82 -19.24
C LYS A 30 9.72 -25.73 -20.35
N SER A 31 8.85 -25.22 -21.22
CA SER A 31 8.28 -25.95 -22.35
C SER A 31 9.11 -25.77 -23.63
N SER A 32 9.09 -26.78 -24.52
CA SER A 32 9.84 -26.77 -25.79
C SER A 32 8.95 -27.18 -26.97
N GLY A 33 9.37 -26.81 -28.19
CA GLY A 33 8.72 -27.26 -29.42
C GLY A 33 7.27 -26.77 -29.60
N GLU A 34 6.37 -27.71 -29.91
CA GLU A 34 4.96 -27.45 -30.21
C GLU A 34 4.14 -27.04 -28.98
N GLU A 35 4.42 -27.64 -27.82
CA GLU A 35 3.80 -27.29 -26.54
C GLU A 35 4.09 -25.82 -26.17
N ARG A 36 5.33 -25.37 -26.41
CA ARG A 36 5.72 -23.97 -26.22
C ARG A 36 4.96 -23.04 -27.16
N LYS A 37 4.83 -23.39 -28.44
CA LYS A 37 4.05 -22.59 -29.41
C LYS A 37 2.57 -22.50 -29.00
N LYS A 38 1.98 -23.59 -28.49
CA LYS A 38 0.62 -23.60 -27.95
C LYS A 38 0.49 -22.67 -26.74
N LEU A 39 1.39 -22.80 -25.76
CA LEU A 39 1.39 -21.98 -24.55
C LEU A 39 1.56 -20.48 -24.82
N ILE A 40 2.37 -20.12 -25.83
CA ILE A 40 2.51 -18.73 -26.29
C ILE A 40 1.19 -18.22 -26.88
N ARG A 41 0.54 -18.98 -27.78
CA ARG A 41 -0.76 -18.57 -28.34
C ARG A 41 -1.84 -18.43 -27.29
N ASP A 42 -1.87 -19.35 -26.32
CA ASP A 42 -2.81 -19.28 -25.22
C ASP A 42 -2.50 -18.08 -24.31
N ALA A 43 -1.25 -17.60 -24.25
CA ALA A 43 -0.86 -16.43 -23.46
C ALA A 43 -1.14 -15.14 -24.22
N GLU A 44 -1.05 -15.16 -25.55
CA GLU A 44 -1.51 -14.08 -26.42
C GLU A 44 -3.02 -13.86 -26.25
N ARG A 45 -3.83 -14.94 -26.25
CA ARG A 45 -5.28 -14.83 -25.97
C ARG A 45 -5.58 -14.26 -24.59
N ALA A 46 -4.91 -14.74 -23.55
CA ALA A 46 -5.10 -14.21 -22.20
C ALA A 46 -4.66 -12.74 -22.07
N SER A 47 -3.67 -12.31 -22.87
CA SER A 47 -3.28 -10.90 -22.96
C SER A 47 -4.34 -10.04 -23.65
N GLU A 48 -4.97 -10.56 -24.72
CA GLU A 48 -6.11 -9.90 -25.38
C GLU A 48 -7.32 -9.78 -24.43
N GLU A 49 -7.60 -10.82 -23.63
CA GLU A 49 -8.64 -10.80 -22.60
C GLU A 49 -8.35 -9.75 -21.51
N ALA A 50 -7.12 -9.72 -21.00
CA ALA A 50 -6.69 -8.69 -20.04
C ALA A 50 -6.79 -7.27 -20.62
N ALA A 51 -6.53 -7.10 -21.93
CA ALA A 51 -6.70 -5.81 -22.60
C ALA A 51 -8.18 -5.42 -22.74
N ALA A 52 -9.08 -6.38 -22.96
CA ALA A 52 -10.53 -6.14 -22.98
C ALA A 52 -11.04 -5.70 -21.59
N VAL A 53 -10.65 -6.40 -20.52
CA VAL A 53 -11.02 -6.01 -19.14
C VAL A 53 -10.47 -4.63 -18.78
N LEU A 54 -9.25 -4.31 -19.21
CA LEU A 54 -8.68 -2.96 -19.03
C LEU A 54 -9.51 -1.89 -19.74
N GLN A 55 -10.06 -2.18 -20.93
CA GLN A 55 -10.94 -1.27 -21.64
C GLN A 55 -12.26 -1.06 -20.89
N GLU A 56 -12.87 -2.13 -20.35
CA GLU A 56 -14.08 -2.03 -19.53
C GLU A 56 -13.82 -1.20 -18.24
N MET A 57 -12.63 -1.33 -17.64
CA MET A 57 -12.20 -0.47 -16.53
C MET A 57 -12.06 1.00 -16.93
N GLU A 58 -11.53 1.28 -18.13
CA GLU A 58 -11.45 2.64 -18.70
C GLU A 58 -12.85 3.24 -18.90
N GLU A 59 -13.77 2.47 -19.46
CA GLU A 59 -15.15 2.88 -19.71
C GLU A 59 -15.93 3.16 -18.43
N GLU A 60 -15.74 2.36 -17.38
CA GLU A 60 -16.35 2.56 -16.06
C GLU A 60 -15.70 3.72 -15.28
N ALA A 61 -14.44 4.06 -15.58
CA ALA A 61 -13.77 5.22 -14.99
C ALA A 61 -14.23 6.57 -15.59
N LYS A 62 -14.66 6.61 -16.86
CA LYS A 62 -15.13 7.84 -17.54
C LYS A 62 -16.29 8.57 -16.83
N PRO A 63 -17.37 7.91 -16.39
CA PRO A 63 -18.51 8.58 -15.73
C PRO A 63 -18.25 9.00 -14.28
N ALA A 64 -17.09 8.66 -13.70
CA ALA A 64 -16.77 9.00 -12.32
C ALA A 64 -16.55 10.53 -12.14
N PRO A 65 -17.05 11.13 -11.04
CA PRO A 65 -16.86 12.55 -10.76
C PRO A 65 -15.55 12.85 -9.99
N GLY A 66 -14.90 13.95 -10.34
CA GLY A 66 -13.84 14.60 -9.55
C GLY A 66 -12.63 13.71 -9.24
N SER A 67 -12.16 13.76 -8.00
CA SER A 67 -10.95 13.07 -7.54
C SER A 67 -11.03 11.54 -7.60
N TYR A 68 -12.23 10.96 -7.62
CA TYR A 68 -12.42 9.51 -7.75
C TYR A 68 -12.05 9.03 -9.16
N ARG A 69 -12.41 9.80 -10.20
CA ARG A 69 -11.98 9.56 -11.57
C ARG A 69 -10.46 9.58 -11.70
N SER A 70 -9.82 10.59 -11.12
CA SER A 70 -8.36 10.75 -11.20
C SER A 70 -7.63 9.58 -10.53
N GLN A 71 -8.16 9.03 -9.44
CA GLN A 71 -7.64 7.80 -8.83
C GLN A 71 -7.86 6.55 -9.70
N MET A 72 -9.06 6.38 -10.28
CA MET A 72 -9.37 5.25 -11.16
C MET A 72 -8.51 5.25 -12.42
N VAL A 73 -8.37 6.40 -13.08
CA VAL A 73 -7.55 6.56 -14.29
C VAL A 73 -6.06 6.33 -13.98
N ALA A 74 -5.58 6.77 -12.81
CA ALA A 74 -4.22 6.47 -12.39
C ALA A 74 -3.97 4.97 -12.23
N LYS A 75 -4.93 4.23 -11.64
CA LYS A 75 -4.87 2.77 -11.51
C LYS A 75 -4.88 2.07 -12.86
N VAL A 76 -5.80 2.45 -13.75
CA VAL A 76 -5.86 1.95 -15.14
C VAL A 76 -4.51 2.14 -15.84
N ARG A 77 -3.90 3.33 -15.74
CA ARG A 77 -2.59 3.60 -16.37
C ARG A 77 -1.49 2.69 -15.83
N ASN A 78 -1.50 2.37 -14.54
CA ASN A 78 -0.53 1.46 -13.95
C ASN A 78 -0.71 0.03 -14.49
N HIS A 79 -1.95 -0.47 -14.53
CA HIS A 79 -2.24 -1.78 -15.11
C HIS A 79 -1.89 -1.85 -16.60
N ARG A 80 -2.14 -0.77 -17.36
CA ARG A 80 -1.74 -0.66 -18.77
C ARG A 80 -0.23 -0.80 -18.96
N ARG A 81 0.57 -0.12 -18.14
CA ARG A 81 2.03 -0.23 -18.17
C ARG A 81 2.52 -1.64 -17.85
N GLU A 82 1.86 -2.32 -16.91
CA GLU A 82 2.16 -3.71 -16.59
C GLU A 82 1.83 -4.65 -17.76
N LEU A 83 0.66 -4.48 -18.38
CA LEU A 83 0.24 -5.26 -19.54
C LEU A 83 1.18 -5.03 -20.74
N ASP A 84 1.62 -3.79 -20.99
CA ASP A 84 2.62 -3.48 -22.02
C ASP A 84 3.97 -4.15 -21.76
N LYS A 85 4.38 -4.24 -20.49
CA LYS A 85 5.60 -4.95 -20.11
C LYS A 85 5.46 -6.45 -20.39
N ILE A 86 4.36 -7.06 -19.95
CA ILE A 86 4.02 -8.47 -20.18
C ILE A 86 4.00 -8.78 -21.68
N ASN A 87 3.36 -7.94 -22.50
CA ASN A 87 3.32 -8.11 -23.95
C ASN A 87 4.70 -8.06 -24.61
N ARG A 88 5.58 -7.16 -24.16
CA ARG A 88 6.97 -7.13 -24.64
C ARG A 88 7.73 -8.40 -24.25
N ASP A 89 7.53 -8.89 -23.04
CA ASP A 89 8.19 -10.11 -22.53
C ASP A 89 7.66 -11.38 -23.23
N LEU A 90 6.36 -11.41 -23.55
CA LEU A 90 5.73 -12.46 -24.35
C LEU A 90 6.28 -12.48 -25.78
N LYS A 91 6.37 -11.32 -26.43
CA LYS A 91 6.93 -11.21 -27.79
C LYS A 91 8.40 -11.62 -27.85
N ARG A 92 9.21 -11.20 -26.86
CA ARG A 92 10.61 -11.65 -26.72
C ARG A 92 10.70 -13.18 -26.55
N SER A 93 9.79 -13.75 -25.79
CA SER A 93 9.69 -15.20 -25.61
C SER A 93 9.26 -15.89 -26.92
N GLY A 94 8.37 -15.31 -27.72
CA GLY A 94 7.98 -15.82 -29.03
C GLY A 94 9.14 -15.85 -30.03
N ASP A 95 9.80 -14.72 -30.25
CA ASP A 95 10.80 -14.53 -31.31
C ASP A 95 12.16 -15.18 -30.99
N GLY A 96 12.56 -15.22 -29.71
CA GLY A 96 13.93 -15.51 -29.30
C GLY A 96 14.45 -16.95 -29.53
N ARG A 97 13.62 -17.92 -29.93
CA ARG A 97 14.04 -19.33 -30.06
C ARG A 97 13.56 -20.09 -31.29
N SER A 98 12.49 -19.64 -31.98
CA SER A 98 11.98 -20.37 -33.15
C SER A 98 12.76 -20.09 -34.44
N GLY A 99 13.33 -18.90 -34.63
CA GLY A 99 14.02 -18.56 -35.89
C GLY A 99 15.38 -19.21 -36.09
N ARG A 100 16.07 -19.61 -35.01
CA ARG A 100 17.47 -20.08 -35.10
C ARG A 100 17.58 -21.60 -35.31
N SER A 101 16.57 -22.37 -34.94
CA SER A 101 16.55 -23.84 -35.10
C SER A 101 16.09 -24.28 -36.49
N GLU A 102 15.17 -23.55 -37.12
CA GLU A 102 14.67 -23.93 -38.46
C GLU A 102 15.63 -23.52 -39.58
N LEU A 103 16.50 -22.55 -39.34
CA LEU A 103 17.52 -22.11 -40.30
C LEU A 103 18.67 -23.13 -40.48
N PHE A 104 18.78 -24.12 -39.59
CA PHE A 104 19.82 -25.15 -39.62
C PHE A 104 19.35 -26.48 -40.24
N HIS A 105 18.08 -26.60 -40.64
CA HIS A 105 17.51 -27.85 -41.18
C HIS A 105 17.14 -27.81 -42.67
N SER A 106 17.30 -26.66 -43.35
CA SER A 106 16.97 -26.53 -44.78
C SER A 106 18.22 -26.74 -45.66
N GLN A 107 18.80 -27.94 -45.60
CA GLN A 107 19.88 -28.39 -46.48
C GLN A 107 19.46 -29.67 -47.22
N SER A 108 18.39 -29.59 -48.02
CA SER A 108 18.16 -30.57 -49.08
C SER A 108 17.24 -29.98 -50.16
N ASN A 109 17.64 -30.18 -51.41
CA ASN A 109 16.90 -30.00 -52.67
C ASN A 109 16.77 -28.55 -53.20
N PHE A 110 17.55 -28.28 -54.25
CA PHE A 110 17.68 -26.99 -54.93
C PHE A 110 16.57 -26.77 -55.99
N ASP A 111 15.98 -27.83 -56.54
CA ASP A 111 15.05 -27.75 -57.68
C ASP A 111 13.57 -27.50 -57.27
N ASP A 112 13.11 -28.01 -56.12
CA ASP A 112 11.76 -27.67 -55.59
C ASP A 112 11.68 -26.23 -55.03
N LYS A 113 12.84 -25.59 -54.85
CA LYS A 113 12.99 -24.28 -54.20
C LYS A 113 12.43 -23.14 -55.05
N ILE A 114 12.47 -23.25 -56.38
CA ILE A 114 12.11 -22.13 -57.27
C ILE A 114 10.58 -21.97 -57.36
N ASN A 115 9.84 -23.06 -57.57
CA ASN A 115 8.37 -23.00 -57.66
C ASN A 115 7.71 -22.72 -56.30
N LEU A 116 8.25 -23.27 -55.20
CA LEU A 116 7.75 -23.02 -53.85
C LEU A 116 8.15 -21.62 -53.33
N ALA A 117 9.31 -21.08 -53.73
CA ALA A 117 9.68 -19.70 -53.37
C ALA A 117 8.76 -18.66 -54.02
N GLN A 118 8.32 -18.90 -55.26
CA GLN A 118 7.48 -17.94 -55.99
C GLN A 118 6.04 -17.87 -55.43
N SER A 119 5.46 -19.01 -55.05
CA SER A 119 4.15 -19.05 -54.38
C SER A 119 4.22 -18.50 -52.94
N ASN A 120 5.29 -18.81 -52.21
CA ASN A 120 5.53 -18.27 -50.87
C ASN A 120 5.80 -16.76 -50.88
N GLN A 121 6.44 -16.19 -51.91
CA GLN A 121 6.60 -14.75 -52.04
C GLN A 121 5.25 -14.05 -52.20
N LYS A 122 4.35 -14.56 -53.03
CA LYS A 122 3.02 -13.95 -53.23
C LYS A 122 2.14 -14.04 -51.98
N SER A 123 2.17 -15.19 -51.28
CA SER A 123 1.50 -15.38 -50.00
C SER A 123 2.06 -14.45 -48.90
N ARG A 124 3.38 -14.33 -48.80
CA ARG A 124 4.05 -13.42 -47.86
C ARG A 124 3.76 -11.94 -48.15
N LEU A 125 3.63 -11.57 -49.43
CA LEU A 125 3.27 -10.20 -49.82
C LEU A 125 1.81 -9.89 -49.44
N LEU A 126 0.87 -10.81 -49.70
CA LEU A 126 -0.53 -10.64 -49.30
C LEU A 126 -0.68 -10.59 -47.78
N GLN A 127 0.00 -11.48 -47.05
CA GLN A 127 0.00 -11.50 -45.59
C GLN A 127 0.70 -10.26 -45.01
N GLY A 128 1.76 -9.78 -45.66
CA GLY A 128 2.43 -8.51 -45.34
C GLY A 128 1.52 -7.31 -45.55
N GLN A 129 0.72 -7.30 -46.61
CA GLN A 129 -0.26 -6.25 -46.91
C GLN A 129 -1.42 -6.24 -45.91
N GLU A 130 -1.95 -7.42 -45.56
CA GLU A 130 -3.02 -7.57 -44.57
C GLU A 130 -2.53 -7.18 -43.17
N THR A 131 -1.32 -7.60 -42.81
CA THR A 131 -0.66 -7.17 -41.57
C THR A 131 -0.45 -5.66 -41.59
N LEU A 132 0.03 -5.06 -42.70
CA LEU A 132 0.22 -3.61 -42.82
C LEU A 132 -1.09 -2.83 -42.68
N ASN A 133 -2.17 -3.28 -43.34
CA ASN A 133 -3.49 -2.65 -43.20
C ASN A 133 -3.99 -2.75 -41.77
N ARG A 134 -3.87 -3.91 -41.12
CA ARG A 134 -4.23 -4.08 -39.71
C ARG A 134 -3.38 -3.20 -38.79
N THR A 135 -2.10 -3.03 -39.13
CA THR A 135 -1.17 -2.15 -38.38
C THR A 135 -1.52 -0.68 -38.60
N SER A 136 -1.92 -0.28 -39.81
CA SER A 136 -2.39 1.08 -40.13
C SER A 136 -3.69 1.42 -39.39
N ASP A 137 -4.67 0.52 -39.41
CA ASP A 137 -5.93 0.71 -38.67
C ASP A 137 -5.69 0.78 -37.16
N SER A 138 -4.80 -0.08 -36.64
CA SER A 138 -4.38 -0.01 -35.25
C SER A 138 -3.64 1.29 -34.93
N LEU A 139 -2.83 1.80 -35.86
CA LEU A 139 -2.07 3.04 -35.68
C LEU A 139 -2.99 4.27 -35.70
N ALA A 140 -3.98 4.29 -36.59
CA ALA A 140 -5.01 5.33 -36.63
C ALA A 140 -5.83 5.36 -35.32
N ARG A 141 -6.26 4.19 -34.82
CA ARG A 141 -6.91 4.08 -33.51
C ARG A 141 -6.00 4.52 -32.37
N THR A 142 -4.72 4.15 -32.42
CA THR A 142 -3.73 4.56 -31.40
C THR A 142 -3.52 6.07 -31.41
N HIS A 143 -3.52 6.73 -32.58
CA HIS A 143 -3.41 8.19 -32.67
C HIS A 143 -4.62 8.90 -32.08
N GLN A 144 -5.83 8.42 -32.33
CA GLN A 144 -7.06 8.99 -31.76
C GLN A 144 -7.07 8.85 -30.24
N ILE A 145 -6.74 7.65 -29.74
CA ILE A 145 -6.66 7.39 -28.30
C ILE A 145 -5.55 8.21 -27.65
N ALA A 146 -4.40 8.41 -28.32
CA ALA A 146 -3.32 9.24 -27.82
C ALA A 146 -3.74 10.71 -27.69
N ALA A 147 -4.46 11.25 -28.66
CA ALA A 147 -4.97 12.62 -28.59
C ALA A 147 -5.98 12.82 -27.44
N GLU A 148 -6.91 11.87 -27.26
CA GLU A 148 -7.86 11.88 -26.14
C GLU A 148 -7.13 11.71 -24.79
N THR A 149 -6.04 10.94 -24.78
CA THR A 149 -5.17 10.75 -23.60
C THR A 149 -4.33 12.00 -23.29
N ASP A 150 -3.91 12.78 -24.29
CA ASP A 150 -3.18 14.04 -24.08
C ASP A 150 -4.07 15.08 -23.40
N GLU A 151 -5.34 15.20 -23.82
CA GLU A 151 -6.31 16.10 -23.20
C GLU A 151 -6.60 15.72 -21.73
N ILE A 152 -6.77 14.43 -21.46
CA ILE A 152 -6.92 13.90 -20.10
C ILE A 152 -5.61 14.06 -19.29
N GLY A 153 -4.46 13.92 -19.95
CA GLY A 153 -3.13 14.06 -19.36
C GLY A 153 -2.84 15.47 -18.85
N VAL A 154 -3.29 16.50 -19.56
CA VAL A 154 -3.18 17.90 -19.12
C VAL A 154 -3.98 18.13 -17.82
N GLY A 155 -5.21 17.60 -17.72
CA GLY A 155 -6.00 17.71 -16.49
C GLY A 155 -5.40 16.95 -15.29
N ILE A 156 -4.70 15.83 -15.55
CA ILE A 156 -4.04 15.04 -14.50
C ILE A 156 -2.75 15.70 -14.02
N ILE A 157 -1.99 16.40 -14.87
CA ILE A 157 -0.80 17.15 -14.43
C ILE A 157 -1.20 18.25 -13.44
N ASP A 158 -2.29 18.96 -13.72
CA ASP A 158 -2.82 20.01 -12.84
C ASP A 158 -3.26 19.43 -11.47
N GLU A 159 -3.90 18.26 -11.48
CA GLU A 159 -4.30 17.58 -10.25
C GLU A 159 -3.14 16.93 -9.49
N LEU A 160 -2.08 16.47 -10.18
CA LEU A 160 -0.84 15.99 -9.57
C LEU A 160 -0.05 17.11 -8.91
N ASP A 161 -0.07 18.33 -9.47
CA ASP A 161 0.57 19.49 -8.84
C ASP A 161 -0.17 19.89 -7.55
N GLY A 162 -1.51 19.85 -7.57
CA GLY A 162 -2.33 20.00 -6.36
C GLY A 162 -2.09 18.90 -5.31
N GLN A 163 -1.93 17.63 -5.73
CA GLN A 163 -1.59 16.53 -4.81
C GLN A 163 -0.17 16.63 -4.26
N LYS A 164 0.79 17.13 -5.04
CA LYS A 164 2.17 17.41 -4.59
C LYS A 164 2.19 18.50 -3.51
N GLU A 165 1.38 19.55 -3.67
CA GLU A 165 1.21 20.59 -2.66
C GLU A 165 0.61 20.02 -1.36
N GLN A 166 -0.37 19.12 -1.45
CA GLN A 166 -0.91 18.42 -0.29
C GLN A 166 0.12 17.50 0.38
N LEU A 167 0.96 16.82 -0.39
CA LEU A 167 2.02 15.96 0.13
C LEU A 167 3.12 16.78 0.84
N LEU A 168 3.46 17.95 0.30
CA LEU A 168 4.38 18.90 0.94
C LEU A 168 3.79 19.44 2.25
N ASN A 169 2.51 19.80 2.27
CA ASN A 169 1.82 20.24 3.48
C ASN A 169 1.67 19.11 4.52
N ALA A 170 1.46 17.86 4.09
CA ALA A 170 1.43 16.70 4.96
C ALA A 170 2.81 16.39 5.54
N LYS A 171 3.87 16.53 4.73
CA LYS A 171 5.26 16.38 5.16
C LYS A 171 5.66 17.47 6.17
N ASP A 172 5.28 18.73 5.93
CA ASP A 172 5.48 19.83 6.88
C ASP A 172 4.68 19.60 8.17
N LYS A 173 3.44 19.10 8.09
CA LYS A 173 2.66 18.68 9.27
C LYS A 173 3.30 17.51 10.02
N LEU A 174 3.89 16.54 9.34
CA LEU A 174 4.61 15.42 9.95
C LEU A 174 5.91 15.88 10.63
N GLN A 175 6.67 16.77 10.00
CA GLN A 175 7.88 17.35 10.59
C GLN A 175 7.54 18.24 11.80
N ASN A 176 6.43 18.97 11.75
CA ASN A 176 5.89 19.69 12.90
C ASN A 176 5.32 18.75 13.98
N MET A 177 4.73 17.61 13.59
CA MET A 177 4.31 16.57 14.52
C MET A 177 5.51 15.93 15.24
N ASP A 178 6.63 15.69 14.55
CA ASP A 178 7.87 15.17 15.13
C ASP A 178 8.46 16.16 16.16
N GLN A 179 8.42 17.47 15.86
CA GLN A 179 8.77 18.51 16.83
C GLN A 179 7.79 18.58 18.02
N SER A 180 6.50 18.30 17.82
CA SER A 180 5.50 18.29 18.89
C SER A 180 5.45 16.98 19.71
N LEU A 181 5.90 15.85 19.15
CA LEU A 181 6.16 14.59 19.85
C LEU A 181 7.33 14.75 20.83
N GLY A 182 8.34 15.54 20.46
CA GLY A 182 9.40 15.96 21.39
C GLY A 182 8.87 16.75 22.60
N LYS A 183 7.81 17.56 22.41
CA LYS A 183 7.16 18.34 23.49
C LYS A 183 6.28 17.44 24.38
N SER A 184 5.53 16.51 23.79
CA SER A 184 4.72 15.54 24.55
C SER A 184 5.56 14.61 25.43
N LYS A 185 6.73 14.16 24.95
CA LYS A 185 7.68 13.36 25.76
C LYS A 185 8.26 14.15 26.94
N ARG A 186 8.45 15.46 26.79
CA ARG A 186 8.91 16.35 27.87
C ARG A 186 7.84 16.58 28.95
N VAL A 187 6.57 16.71 28.57
CA VAL A 187 5.43 16.83 29.49
C VAL A 187 5.20 15.53 30.27
N LEU A 188 5.26 14.38 29.59
CA LEU A 188 5.14 13.07 30.25
C LEU A 188 6.28 12.81 31.25
N ASN A 189 7.53 13.19 30.92
CA ASN A 189 8.64 13.08 31.86
C ASN A 189 8.53 14.02 33.07
N THR A 190 7.91 15.20 32.92
CA THR A 190 7.66 16.11 34.06
C THR A 190 6.52 15.60 34.94
N MET A 191 5.48 15.00 34.37
CA MET A 191 4.43 14.31 35.14
C MET A 191 4.98 13.08 35.86
N GLY A 192 5.79 12.26 35.20
CA GLY A 192 6.41 11.07 35.79
C GLY A 192 7.31 11.40 36.99
N ARG A 193 8.12 12.46 36.90
CA ARG A 193 8.97 12.90 38.03
C ARG A 193 8.14 13.35 39.24
N ARG A 194 7.05 14.08 39.04
CA ARG A 194 6.15 14.52 40.14
C ARG A 194 5.51 13.33 40.87
N ILE A 195 5.11 12.30 40.13
CA ILE A 195 4.54 11.07 40.72
C ILE A 195 5.58 10.33 41.56
N ILE A 196 6.82 10.23 41.08
CA ILE A 196 7.91 9.58 41.84
C ILE A 196 8.21 10.36 43.13
N THR A 197 8.31 11.68 43.07
CA THR A 197 8.54 12.51 44.27
C THR A 197 7.42 12.37 45.29
N ASN A 198 6.15 12.39 44.86
CA ASN A 198 5.02 12.20 45.77
C ASN A 198 5.02 10.80 46.42
N LYS A 199 5.38 9.74 45.67
CA LYS A 199 5.53 8.39 46.23
C LYS A 199 6.66 8.30 47.25
N LEU A 200 7.79 8.99 47.01
CA LEU A 200 8.91 9.03 47.97
C LEU A 200 8.55 9.77 49.26
N ILE A 201 7.86 10.91 49.16
CA ILE A 201 7.38 11.66 50.34
C ILE A 201 6.42 10.79 51.15
N LEU A 202 5.49 10.09 50.50
CA LEU A 202 4.54 9.20 51.17
C LEU A 202 5.27 8.08 51.93
N MET A 203 6.25 7.43 51.30
CA MET A 203 7.07 6.40 51.96
C MET A 203 7.84 6.96 53.16
N ALA A 204 8.37 8.18 53.07
CA ALA A 204 9.08 8.82 54.18
C ALA A 204 8.15 9.09 55.38
N VAL A 205 6.92 9.55 55.15
CA VAL A 205 5.94 9.79 56.22
C VAL A 205 5.60 8.49 56.96
N ILE A 206 5.32 7.41 56.21
CA ILE A 206 5.02 6.09 56.80
C ILE A 206 6.18 5.60 57.68
N LEU A 207 7.43 5.75 57.23
CA LEU A 207 8.60 5.36 58.01
C LEU A 207 8.73 6.16 59.32
N VAL A 208 8.46 7.46 59.28
CA VAL A 208 8.50 8.32 60.47
C VAL A 208 7.41 7.91 61.46
N GLU A 209 6.19 7.65 61.01
CA GLU A 209 5.09 7.18 61.86
C GLU A 209 5.43 5.85 62.54
N LEU A 210 5.98 4.89 61.80
CA LEU A 210 6.43 3.61 62.36
C LEU A 210 7.55 3.78 63.39
N ALA A 211 8.49 4.70 63.16
CA ALA A 211 9.55 5.00 64.11
C ALA A 211 9.00 5.58 65.42
N ILE A 212 8.06 6.53 65.35
CA ILE A 212 7.41 7.12 66.54
C ILE A 212 6.63 6.06 67.31
N LEU A 213 5.82 5.24 66.62
CA LEU A 213 5.08 4.15 67.25
C LEU A 213 6.03 3.15 67.94
N GLY A 214 7.13 2.79 67.28
CA GLY A 214 8.17 1.94 67.86
C GLY A 214 8.75 2.52 69.14
N VAL A 215 9.07 3.82 69.14
CA VAL A 215 9.61 4.51 70.32
C VAL A 215 8.58 4.59 71.46
N VAL A 216 7.30 4.90 71.17
CA VAL A 216 6.25 4.95 72.19
C VAL A 216 6.00 3.58 72.81
N VAL A 217 5.95 2.53 72.00
CA VAL A 217 5.81 1.15 72.50
C VAL A 217 7.01 0.77 73.36
N TYR A 218 8.23 1.10 72.92
CA TYR A 218 9.44 0.86 73.70
C TYR A 218 9.40 1.59 75.05
N LEU A 219 9.05 2.88 75.06
CA LEU A 219 8.94 3.67 76.29
C LEU A 219 7.81 3.20 77.21
N LYS A 220 6.63 2.85 76.67
CA LYS A 220 5.50 2.34 77.45
C LYS A 220 5.79 0.95 78.03
N PHE A 221 6.40 0.07 77.23
CA PHE A 221 6.78 -1.27 77.69
C PHE A 221 7.89 -1.21 78.75
N PHE A 222 8.77 -0.21 78.67
CA PHE A 222 9.83 -0.02 79.64
C PHE A 222 9.44 0.89 80.83
N SER A 223 8.31 1.60 80.78
CA SER A 223 7.79 2.41 81.89
C SER A 223 6.66 1.68 82.62
N PRO A 224 6.93 0.94 83.71
CA PRO A 224 5.87 0.45 84.58
C PRO A 224 5.12 1.67 85.14
N THR A 225 3.83 1.78 84.82
CA THR A 225 3.00 2.91 85.23
C THR A 225 2.57 2.69 86.68
N ASP A 226 3.27 3.31 87.62
CA ASP A 226 2.82 3.44 89.00
C ASP A 226 1.60 4.37 89.07
N GLU A 227 0.47 3.80 89.48
CA GLU A 227 -0.81 4.47 89.71
C GLU A 227 -0.73 5.38 90.94
N LYS A 228 -1.28 6.61 90.87
CA LYS A 228 -1.36 7.53 92.03
C LYS A 228 -2.80 8.06 92.21
N PRO A 229 -3.42 7.95 93.41
CA PRO A 229 -4.86 8.09 93.60
C PRO A 229 -5.34 9.55 93.74
N ALA A 230 -6.63 9.73 93.42
CA ALA A 230 -7.35 11.01 93.44
C ALA A 230 -7.44 11.66 94.83
N THR A 231 -7.32 13.00 94.88
CA THR A 231 -7.62 13.81 96.08
C THR A 231 -8.70 14.86 95.75
N PRO A 232 -9.73 15.03 96.61
CA PRO A 232 -10.89 15.88 96.33
C PRO A 232 -10.67 17.35 96.77
N ARG A 233 -11.40 18.31 96.18
CA ARG A 233 -11.45 19.70 96.68
C ARG A 233 -12.88 20.23 96.89
N PRO A 234 -13.09 21.14 97.88
CA PRO A 234 -14.35 21.38 98.60
C PRO A 234 -15.03 22.74 98.19
N PRO A 235 -16.14 23.18 98.82
CA PRO A 235 -17.27 23.81 98.12
C PRO A 235 -17.20 25.33 97.94
N THR A 236 -17.83 25.81 96.87
CA THR A 236 -18.03 27.23 96.53
C THR A 236 -19.23 27.86 97.23
N ILE A 237 -18.97 28.94 97.98
CA ILE A 237 -19.93 29.81 98.66
C ILE A 237 -20.73 30.64 97.63
N LYS A 238 -22.05 30.77 97.80
CA LYS A 238 -22.91 31.69 97.02
C LYS A 238 -23.25 32.97 97.83
N PRO A 239 -23.47 34.11 97.15
CA PRO A 239 -23.52 35.43 97.81
C PRO A 239 -24.93 35.96 98.11
N ASN A 240 -24.92 36.98 98.98
CA ASN A 240 -25.88 38.08 99.19
C ASN A 240 -27.17 37.83 99.99
N THR A 241 -27.35 38.68 101.01
CA THR A 241 -28.38 39.74 101.03
C THR A 241 -27.95 40.90 101.94
N LEU A 242 -28.02 42.13 101.42
CA LEU A 242 -27.94 43.41 102.14
C LEU A 242 -29.35 43.78 102.62
N THR A 243 -29.53 43.95 103.94
CA THR A 243 -30.25 45.01 104.67
C THR A 243 -30.37 44.60 106.13
#